data_AF-A0A1T1GPX0-F1
#
_entry.id   AF-A0A1T1GPX0-F1
#
_cell.length_a   1.000
_cell.length_b   1.000
_cell.length_c   1.000
_cell.angle_alpha   90.00
_cell.angle_beta   90.00
_cell.angle_gamma   90.00
#
_symmetry.space_group_name_H-M   'P 1'
#
loop_
_entity.id
_entity.type
_entity.pdbx_description
1 polymer ?
#
loop_
_entity_poly.entity_id
_entity_poly.type
_entity_poly.pdbx_seq_one_letter_code
_entity_poly.pdbx_strand_id
1 'polypeptide(L)'
;MAQTMTQGFLRNFLGNSPLWYKKVILAFLIINPIVFFMPGAVPFVAGWLLILEFIFTLAMALKCYPLQPGGLLAIEAIAIGLASPQTVMHEVEGNLEVILLLVFMVAGIY
;
A
#
# COMPACT_ATOMS: atom_id res chain seq x y z
N MET A 1 -14.62 -24.14 -18.07
CA MET A 1 -13.59 -24.20 -17.01
C MET A 1 -14.23 -23.69 -15.73
N ALA A 2 -14.31 -24.51 -14.67
CA ALA A 2 -14.83 -24.08 -13.39
C ALA A 2 -13.89 -23.02 -12.79
N GLN A 3 -14.25 -21.75 -12.86
CA GLN A 3 -13.53 -20.68 -12.17
C GLN A 3 -13.76 -20.91 -10.67
N THR A 4 -12.77 -21.45 -9.97
CA THR A 4 -12.77 -21.50 -8.50
C THR A 4 -13.01 -20.09 -7.96
N MET A 5 -13.85 -19.94 -6.94
CA MET A 5 -14.20 -18.65 -6.30
C MET A 5 -12.96 -17.79 -5.98
N THR A 6 -11.86 -18.44 -5.60
CA THR A 6 -10.53 -17.84 -5.34
C THR A 6 -9.94 -17.12 -6.56
N GLN A 7 -10.14 -17.64 -7.78
CA GLN A 7 -9.68 -16.99 -9.01
C GLN A 7 -10.49 -15.73 -9.33
N GLY A 8 -11.79 -15.71 -9.03
CA GLY A 8 -12.63 -14.53 -9.21
C GLY A 8 -12.21 -13.38 -8.28
N PHE A 9 -11.90 -13.69 -7.02
CA PHE A 9 -11.44 -12.69 -6.04
C PHE A 9 -10.09 -12.07 -6.44
N LEU A 10 -9.13 -12.90 -6.86
CA LEU A 10 -7.83 -12.43 -7.35
C LEU A 10 -7.93 -11.59 -8.64
N ARG A 11 -8.93 -11.86 -9.50
CA ARG A 11 -9.17 -11.03 -10.69
C ARG A 11 -9.76 -9.65 -10.34
N ASN A 12 -10.54 -9.54 -9.27
CA ASN A 12 -11.13 -8.26 -8.84
C ASN A 12 -10.22 -7.46 -7.88
N PHE A 13 -9.31 -8.12 -7.16
CA PHE A 13 -8.35 -7.47 -6.27
C PHE A 13 -7.47 -6.46 -7.04
N LEU A 14 -7.36 -5.20 -6.58
CA LEU A 14 -6.58 -4.13 -7.25
C LEU A 14 -6.97 -3.83 -8.71
N GLY A 15 -8.21 -4.10 -9.12
CA GLY A 15 -8.76 -3.69 -10.42
C GLY A 15 -8.01 -4.27 -11.63
N ASN A 16 -7.78 -3.46 -12.67
CA ASN A 16 -7.15 -3.89 -13.94
C ASN A 16 -5.61 -3.97 -13.87
N SER A 17 -5.04 -4.30 -12.72
CA SER A 17 -3.60 -4.46 -12.57
C SER A 17 -3.12 -5.85 -13.04
N PRO A 18 -1.86 -5.99 -13.48
CA PRO A 18 -1.32 -7.28 -13.91
C PRO A 18 -1.38 -8.33 -12.80
N LEU A 19 -1.68 -9.58 -13.15
CA LEU A 19 -1.79 -10.69 -12.19
C LEU A 19 -0.52 -10.93 -11.37
N TRP A 20 0.67 -10.73 -11.96
CA TRP A 20 1.94 -10.86 -11.24
C TRP A 20 2.06 -9.81 -10.14
N TYR A 21 1.61 -8.57 -10.41
CA TYR A 21 1.69 -7.48 -9.45
C TYR A 21 0.75 -7.71 -8.26
N LYS A 22 -0.48 -8.18 -8.53
CA LYS A 22 -1.42 -8.58 -7.47
C LYS A 22 -0.84 -9.64 -6.53
N LYS A 23 -0.11 -10.63 -7.08
CA LYS A 23 0.56 -11.67 -6.31
C LYS A 23 1.71 -11.10 -5.47
N VAL A 24 2.48 -10.15 -6.01
CA VAL A 24 3.56 -9.47 -5.26
C VAL A 24 2.99 -8.68 -4.08
N ILE A 25 1.94 -7.88 -4.29
CA ILE A 25 1.30 -7.14 -3.20
C ILE A 25 0.72 -8.08 -2.14
N LEU A 26 0.09 -9.18 -2.56
CA LEU A 26 -0.38 -10.19 -1.62
C LEU A 26 0.76 -10.83 -0.82
N ALA A 27 1.92 -11.04 -1.46
CA ALA A 27 3.10 -11.55 -0.76
C ALA A 27 3.62 -10.54 0.27
N PHE A 28 3.68 -9.25 -0.05
CA PHE A 28 4.07 -8.19 0.88
C PHE A 28 3.17 -8.14 2.12
N LEU A 29 1.85 -8.17 1.92
CA LEU A 29 0.86 -8.24 3.01
C LEU A 29 0.98 -9.49 3.90
N ILE A 30 1.58 -10.57 3.39
CA ILE A 30 1.82 -11.77 4.20
C ILE A 30 3.17 -11.66 4.92
N ILE A 31 4.18 -11.12 4.24
CA ILE A 31 5.54 -11.00 4.77
C ILE A 31 5.60 -9.97 5.89
N ASN A 32 4.92 -8.84 5.78
CA ASN A 32 4.98 -7.75 6.76
C ASN A 32 4.61 -8.19 8.19
N PRO A 33 3.47 -8.84 8.44
CA PRO A 33 3.14 -9.35 9.77
C PRO A 33 4.14 -10.42 10.23
N ILE A 34 4.58 -11.31 9.34
CA ILE A 34 5.54 -12.37 9.68
C ILE A 34 6.85 -11.76 10.18
N VAL A 35 7.37 -10.75 9.47
CA VAL A 35 8.61 -10.04 9.84
C VAL A 35 8.42 -9.31 11.16
N PHE A 36 7.27 -8.67 11.38
CA PHE A 36 6.99 -7.96 12.63
C PHE A 36 6.90 -8.90 13.85
N PHE A 37 6.29 -10.07 13.71
CA PHE A 37 6.11 -11.03 14.81
C PHE A 37 7.27 -12.03 14.98
N MET A 38 8.29 -11.98 14.11
CA MET A 38 9.42 -12.90 14.20
C MET A 38 10.32 -12.58 15.42
N PRO A 39 10.61 -13.54 16.30
CA PRO A 39 11.47 -13.32 17.45
C PRO A 39 12.89 -12.96 16.99
N GLY A 40 13.28 -11.69 17.17
CA GLY A 40 14.58 -11.14 16.78
C GLY A 40 14.53 -10.08 15.67
N ALA A 41 13.42 -9.99 14.92
CA ALA A 41 13.19 -8.88 14.01
C ALA A 41 12.65 -7.68 14.79
N VAL A 42 13.45 -6.63 14.87
CA VAL A 42 13.08 -5.38 15.56
C VAL A 42 12.09 -4.62 14.67
N PRO A 43 11.11 -3.87 15.22
CA PRO A 43 10.23 -2.96 14.48
C PRO A 43 10.95 -2.08 13.44
N PHE A 44 12.23 -1.80 13.66
CA PHE A 44 13.12 -1.14 12.71
C PHE A 44 13.22 -1.85 11.35
N VAL A 45 13.42 -3.18 11.33
CA VAL A 45 13.56 -3.96 10.08
C VAL A 45 12.23 -4.00 9.33
N ALA A 46 11.12 -4.21 10.05
CA ALA A 46 9.78 -4.19 9.48
C ALA A 46 9.47 -2.82 8.86
N GLY A 47 9.85 -1.72 9.53
CA GLY A 47 9.70 -0.37 8.98
C GLY A 47 10.49 -0.14 7.68
N TRP A 48 11.75 -0.55 7.63
CA TRP A 48 12.56 -0.44 6.41
C TRP A 48 12.05 -1.30 5.26
N LEU A 49 11.59 -2.52 5.56
CA LEU A 49 10.94 -3.38 4.58
C LEU A 49 9.71 -2.69 3.99
N LEU A 50 8.85 -2.15 4.84
CA LEU A 50 7.62 -1.48 4.41
C LEU A 50 7.92 -0.22 3.57
N ILE A 51 8.99 0.53 3.87
CA ILE A 51 9.45 1.64 3.04
C ILE A 51 9.86 1.15 1.63
N LEU A 52 10.63 0.06 1.53
CA LEU A 52 11.05 -0.49 0.24
C LEU A 52 9.85 -0.97 -0.59
N GLU A 53 8.88 -1.63 0.06
CA GLU A 53 7.63 -2.05 -0.58
C GLU A 53 6.83 -0.84 -1.07
N PHE A 54 6.76 0.24 -0.27
CA PHE A 54 6.07 1.46 -0.65
C PHE A 54 6.72 2.10 -1.88
N ILE A 55 8.05 2.22 -1.92
CA ILE A 55 8.80 2.72 -3.09
C ILE A 55 8.51 1.84 -4.31
N PHE A 56 8.48 0.52 -4.14
CA PHE A 56 8.11 -0.39 -5.21
C PHE A 56 6.70 -0.12 -5.73
N THR A 57 5.71 0.08 -4.84
CA THR A 57 4.34 0.42 -5.28
C THR A 57 4.27 1.75 -6.02
N LEU A 58 5.02 2.77 -5.60
CA LEU A 58 5.10 4.07 -6.29
C LEU A 58 5.73 3.93 -7.68
N ALA A 59 6.83 3.18 -7.79
CA ALA A 59 7.48 2.90 -9.08
C ALA A 59 6.55 2.15 -10.05
N MET A 60 5.75 1.22 -9.53
CA MET A 60 4.78 0.47 -10.31
C MET A 60 3.52 1.28 -10.66
N ALA A 61 3.13 2.25 -9.83
CA ALA A 61 2.01 3.14 -10.13
C ALA A 61 2.24 3.95 -11.41
N LEU A 62 3.49 4.32 -11.70
CA LEU A 62 3.89 4.98 -12.97
C LEU A 62 3.62 4.11 -14.22
N LYS A 63 3.53 2.77 -14.07
CA LYS A 63 3.29 1.84 -15.18
C LYS A 63 1.89 1.22 -15.19
N CYS A 64 1.30 0.99 -14.02
CA CYS A 64 0.11 0.17 -13.91
C CYS A 64 -1.16 0.96 -13.53
N TYR A 65 -1.05 2.19 -13.05
CA TYR A 65 -2.16 3.05 -12.57
C TYR A 65 -2.92 2.65 -11.26
N PRO A 66 -2.62 1.58 -10.48
CA PRO A 66 -3.19 1.47 -9.15
C PRO A 66 -2.26 2.10 -8.12
N LEU A 67 -2.67 3.24 -7.53
CA LEU A 67 -2.05 3.80 -6.32
C LEU A 67 -2.57 3.11 -5.03
N GLN A 68 -3.69 2.38 -5.15
CA GLN A 68 -4.35 1.62 -4.08
C GLN A 68 -3.47 0.64 -3.27
N PRO A 69 -2.51 -0.10 -3.84
CA PRO A 69 -1.73 -1.07 -3.07
C PRO A 69 -0.82 -0.42 -2.03
N GLY A 70 -0.28 0.78 -2.29
CA GLY A 70 0.48 1.53 -1.28
C GLY A 70 -0.40 1.90 -0.08
N GLY A 71 -1.64 2.32 -0.34
CA GLY A 71 -2.62 2.56 0.72
C GLY A 71 -2.97 1.31 1.52
N LEU A 72 -3.00 0.13 0.88
CA LEU A 72 -3.22 -1.14 1.55
C LEU A 72 -2.09 -1.49 2.52
N LEU A 73 -0.84 -1.30 2.12
CA LEU A 73 0.34 -1.49 2.99
C LEU A 73 0.34 -0.49 4.15
N ALA A 74 -0.09 0.76 3.93
CA ALA A 74 -0.22 1.75 5.00
C ALA A 74 -1.28 1.36 6.05
N ILE A 75 -2.43 0.84 5.60
CA ILE A 75 -3.47 0.33 6.51
C ILE A 75 -2.96 -0.87 7.30
N GLU A 76 -2.22 -1.78 6.66
CA GLU A 76 -1.59 -2.90 7.35
C GLU A 76 -0.60 -2.41 8.41
N ALA A 77 0.28 -1.45 8.09
CA ALA A 77 1.25 -0.89 9.03
C ALA A 77 0.58 -0.35 10.31
N ILE A 78 -0.59 0.28 10.16
CA ILE A 78 -1.41 0.73 11.29
C ILE A 78 -1.98 -0.48 12.06
N ALA A 79 -2.52 -1.48 11.35
CA ALA A 79 -3.13 -2.66 11.95
C ALA A 79 -2.13 -3.52 12.75
N ILE A 80 -0.89 -3.64 12.29
CA ILE A 80 0.18 -4.36 13.01
C ILE A 80 0.86 -3.52 14.10
N GLY A 81 0.58 -2.21 14.15
CA GLY A 81 1.08 -1.31 15.20
C GLY A 81 2.43 -0.66 14.91
N LEU A 82 2.87 -0.58 13.64
CA LEU A 82 4.05 0.19 13.23
C LEU A 82 3.80 1.71 13.23
N ALA A 83 2.54 2.12 13.04
CA ALA A 83 2.11 3.51 13.10
C ALA A 83 0.77 3.63 13.83
N SER A 84 0.51 4.77 14.48
CA SER A 84 -0.80 5.04 15.07
C SER A 84 -1.69 5.81 14.08
N PRO A 85 -3.01 5.57 14.06
CA PRO A 85 -3.93 6.37 13.25
C PRO A 85 -3.81 7.87 13.52
N GLN A 86 -3.59 8.25 14.79
CA GLN A 86 -3.47 9.64 15.21
C GLN A 86 -2.24 10.30 14.62
N THR A 87 -1.09 9.62 14.61
CA THR A 87 0.14 10.10 13.99
C THR A 87 -0.05 10.28 12.48
N VAL A 88 -0.70 9.32 11.82
CA VAL A 88 -0.97 9.41 10.37
C VAL A 88 -1.90 10.58 10.06
N MET A 89 -2.96 10.78 10.84
CA MET A 89 -3.88 11.91 10.67
C MET A 89 -3.18 13.25 10.87
N HIS A 90 -2.34 13.38 11.90
CA HIS A 90 -1.55 14.59 12.13
C HIS A 90 -0.63 14.92 10.95
N GLU A 91 0.02 13.91 10.35
CA GLU A 91 0.86 14.10 9.17
C GLU A 91 0.03 14.50 7.93
N VAL A 92 -1.14 13.89 7.75
CA VAL A 92 -2.06 14.25 6.66
C VAL A 92 -2.55 15.69 6.80
N GLU A 93 -2.95 16.10 8.00
CA GLU A 93 -3.39 17.48 8.28
C GLU A 93 -2.30 18.51 7.95
N GLY A 94 -1.05 18.23 8.36
CA GLY A 94 0.09 19.11 8.06
C GLY A 94 0.42 19.23 6.57
N ASN A 95 0.05 18.24 5.76
CA ASN A 95 0.30 18.20 4.32
C ASN A 95 -0.97 18.48 3.48
N LEU A 96 -2.11 18.74 4.12
CA LEU A 96 -3.41 18.87 3.47
C LEU A 96 -3.46 20.06 2.52
N GLU A 97 -2.80 21.17 2.87
CA GLU A 97 -2.66 22.34 2.00
C GLU A 97 -2.01 21.98 0.66
N VAL A 98 -0.90 21.24 0.70
CA VAL A 98 -0.18 20.81 -0.52
C VAL A 98 -1.02 19.83 -1.33
N ILE A 99 -1.68 18.87 -0.68
CA ILE A 99 -2.57 17.92 -1.34
C ILE A 99 -3.71 18.66 -2.06
N LEU A 100 -4.38 19.59 -1.37
CA LEU A 100 -5.45 20.39 -1.97
C LEU A 100 -4.94 21.26 -3.11
N LEU A 101 -3.78 21.91 -2.95
CA LEU A 101 -3.16 22.70 -4.01
C LEU A 101 -2.91 21.85 -5.26
N LEU A 102 -2.38 20.63 -5.12
CA LEU A 102 -2.17 19.72 -6.25
C LEU A 102 -3.48 19.28 -6.90
N VAL A 103 -4.51 18.96 -6.11
CA VAL A 103 -5.85 18.60 -6.62
C VAL A 103 -6.47 19.75 -7.40
N PHE A 104 -6.48 20.97 -6.85
CA PHE A 104 -7.02 22.16 -7.52
C PHE A 104 -6.16 22.59 -8.71
N MET A 105 -4.84 22.45 -8.65
CA MET A 105 -3.95 22.74 -9.78
C MET A 105 -4.28 21.83 -10.96
N VAL A 106 -4.45 20.52 -10.73
CA VAL A 106 -4.82 19.57 -11.78
C VAL A 106 -6.26 19.81 -12.27
N ALA A 107 -7.21 20.07 -11.36
CA ALA A 107 -8.60 20.36 -11.71
C ALA A 107 -8.82 21.72 -12.40
N GLY A 108 -7.86 22.65 -12.30
CA GLY A 108 -7.93 23.94 -12.98
C GLY A 108 -7.38 23.93 -14.41
N ILE A 109 -6.53 22.95 -14.75
CA ILE A 109 -5.96 22.77 -16.09
C ILE A 109 -6.69 21.70 -16.93
N TYR A 110 -7.59 20.93 -16.32
CA TYR A 110 -8.47 19.94 -16.96
C TYR A 110 -9.93 20.36 -16.81
#